data_AF-A0A7G9Z4Z0-F1
#
_entry.id   AF-A0A7G9Z4Z0-F1
#
_cell.length_a   1.000
_cell.length_b   1.000
_cell.length_c   1.000
_cell.angle_alpha   90.00
_cell.angle_beta   90.00
_cell.angle_gamma   90.00
#
_symmetry.space_group_name_H-M   'P 1'
#
loop_
_entity.id
_entity.type
_entity.pdbx_description
1 polymer ?
#
loop_
_entity_poly.entity_id
_entity_poly.type
_entity_poly.pdbx_seq_one_letter_code
_entity_poly.pdbx_strand_id
1 'polypeptide(L)'
;MTLLDGITGQPIAEELYNSKDPATIMTFLVKYLDPNKRTFVVTDLYPSYPGIFEEFFGENLIHQYCLMHLNKLIVADFPNNTTVEQELMKYRMLNIFYNRDAELEFLRGLEEEEQVMKERDKKAYRAWLRKQMARFRAFVHERELERRRKKRNLEQRPYIGALRVFDELMGQIDSFEKPVQKRLRKIEKNWAHFTAFYFVKDAPATNNGVENYYSTSLKTHRKKQLRTDKGIENQMKLSSMKRAGLLGRCKKTLLEAFLMFVPFLDHG
;
A
#
# COMPACT_ATOMS: atom_id res chain seq x y z
N MET A 1 -16.72 3.54 -7.30
CA MET A 1 -16.39 2.24 -6.70
C MET A 1 -15.81 1.32 -7.77
N THR A 2 -14.80 0.53 -7.42
CA THR A 2 -14.12 -0.37 -8.36
C THR A 2 -13.81 -1.70 -7.69
N LEU A 3 -14.14 -2.79 -8.38
CA LEU A 3 -13.76 -4.15 -8.06
C LEU A 3 -12.72 -4.61 -9.06
N LEU A 4 -11.59 -5.10 -8.57
CA LEU A 4 -10.58 -5.74 -9.39
C LEU A 4 -10.53 -7.22 -9.06
N ASP A 5 -10.30 -8.03 -10.08
CA ASP A 5 -9.93 -9.42 -9.93
C ASP A 5 -8.51 -9.50 -9.35
N GLY A 6 -8.36 -10.21 -8.23
CA GLY A 6 -7.11 -10.27 -7.48
C GLY A 6 -5.98 -11.01 -8.19
N ILE A 7 -6.28 -11.84 -9.20
CA ILE A 7 -5.31 -12.67 -9.92
C ILE A 7 -4.85 -11.96 -11.20
N THR A 8 -5.81 -11.51 -12.01
CA THR A 8 -5.58 -10.90 -13.31
C THR A 8 -5.32 -9.39 -13.23
N GLY A 9 -5.71 -8.75 -12.11
CA GLY A 9 -5.69 -7.30 -11.94
C GLY A 9 -6.68 -6.56 -12.83
N GLN A 10 -7.57 -7.28 -13.53
CA GLN A 10 -8.56 -6.67 -14.41
C GLN A 10 -9.78 -6.17 -13.61
N PRO A 11 -10.40 -5.05 -14.00
CA PRO A 11 -11.62 -4.60 -13.36
C PRO A 11 -12.79 -5.56 -13.64
N ILE A 12 -13.41 -6.05 -12.58
CA ILE A 12 -14.68 -6.80 -12.62
C ILE A 12 -15.82 -5.82 -12.85
N ALA A 13 -15.84 -4.73 -12.07
CA ALA A 13 -16.85 -3.69 -12.15
C ALA A 13 -16.27 -2.34 -11.74
N GLU A 14 -16.75 -1.28 -12.39
CA GLU A 14 -16.39 0.11 -12.07
C GLU A 14 -17.63 0.99 -12.26
N GLU A 15 -18.01 1.75 -11.23
CA GLU A 15 -19.13 2.68 -11.28
C GLU A 15 -18.82 3.98 -10.51
N LEU A 16 -19.39 5.09 -10.96
CA LEU A 16 -19.32 6.38 -10.27
C LEU A 16 -20.55 6.55 -9.39
N TYR A 17 -20.32 6.94 -8.14
CA TYR A 17 -21.37 7.25 -7.19
C TYR A 17 -21.05 8.56 -6.49
N ASN A 18 -22.10 9.33 -6.20
CA ASN A 18 -22.00 10.61 -5.50
C ASN A 18 -21.84 10.43 -3.98
N SER A 19 -22.13 9.24 -3.46
CA SER A 19 -21.98 8.88 -2.04
C SER A 19 -21.27 7.52 -1.90
N LYS A 20 -20.63 7.34 -0.74
CA LYS A 20 -19.98 6.09 -0.31
C LYS A 20 -20.67 5.54 0.95
N ASP A 21 -21.99 5.69 1.02
CA ASP A 21 -22.76 5.16 2.15
C ASP A 21 -22.94 3.63 2.03
N PRO A 22 -23.30 2.95 3.13
CA PRO A 22 -23.47 1.50 3.14
C PRO A 22 -24.46 0.96 2.10
N ALA A 23 -25.58 1.65 1.87
CA ALA A 23 -26.62 1.19 0.95
C ALA A 23 -26.13 1.25 -0.52
N THR A 24 -25.38 2.30 -0.86
CA THR A 24 -24.75 2.42 -2.18
C THR A 24 -23.72 1.30 -2.40
N ILE A 25 -22.91 0.99 -1.39
CA ILE A 25 -21.93 -0.09 -1.47
C ILE A 25 -22.65 -1.44 -1.65
N MET A 26 -23.68 -1.70 -0.85
CA MET A 26 -24.46 -2.95 -0.91
C MET A 26 -25.10 -3.14 -2.29
N THR A 27 -25.74 -2.10 -2.83
CA THR A 27 -26.36 -2.13 -4.17
C THR A 27 -25.34 -2.46 -5.25
N PHE A 28 -24.13 -1.90 -5.15
CA PHE A 28 -23.04 -2.19 -6.07
C PHE A 28 -22.55 -3.64 -5.96
N LEU A 29 -22.45 -4.20 -4.75
CA LEU A 29 -22.05 -5.59 -4.55
C LEU A 29 -23.07 -6.58 -5.12
N VAL A 30 -24.36 -6.39 -4.81
CA VAL A 30 -25.47 -7.22 -5.30
C VAL A 30 -25.51 -7.30 -6.83
N LYS A 31 -25.15 -6.21 -7.50
CA LYS A 31 -25.17 -6.13 -8.97
C LYS A 31 -24.10 -6.99 -9.64
N TYR A 32 -22.95 -7.18 -8.99
CA TYR A 32 -21.74 -7.69 -9.65
C TYR A 32 -21.17 -8.96 -9.03
N LEU A 33 -21.57 -9.32 -7.82
CA LEU A 33 -21.01 -10.44 -7.07
C LEU A 33 -22.11 -11.41 -6.64
N ASP A 34 -21.73 -12.67 -6.51
CA ASP A 34 -22.61 -13.73 -6.02
C ASP A 34 -22.30 -13.99 -4.53
N PRO A 35 -23.24 -13.72 -3.60
CA PRO A 35 -23.01 -13.87 -2.16
C PRO A 35 -22.82 -15.33 -1.73
N ASN A 36 -23.26 -16.29 -2.54
CA ASN A 36 -23.13 -17.72 -2.23
C ASN A 36 -21.74 -18.27 -2.56
N LYS A 37 -20.90 -17.49 -3.24
CA LYS A 37 -19.53 -17.89 -3.56
C LYS A 37 -18.58 -17.47 -2.46
N ARG A 38 -17.81 -18.43 -1.96
CA ARG A 38 -16.70 -18.16 -1.05
C ARG A 38 -15.72 -17.18 -1.69
N THR A 39 -15.56 -16.02 -1.09
CA THR A 39 -14.86 -14.88 -1.70
C THR A 39 -13.84 -14.29 -0.74
N PHE A 40 -12.60 -14.14 -1.22
CA PHE A 40 -11.55 -13.39 -0.53
C PHE A 40 -11.57 -11.93 -1.00
N VAL A 41 -11.76 -10.99 -0.08
CA VAL A 41 -11.85 -9.56 -0.39
C VAL A 41 -10.76 -8.81 0.35
N VAL A 42 -9.99 -7.98 -0.37
CA VAL A 42 -9.07 -7.02 0.24
C VAL A 42 -9.62 -5.61 0.14
N THR A 43 -9.76 -4.93 1.27
CA THR A 43 -10.21 -3.53 1.29
C THR A 43 -9.21 -2.60 1.95
N ASP A 44 -9.43 -1.29 1.79
CA ASP A 44 -8.83 -0.32 2.71
C ASP A 44 -9.41 -0.49 4.13
N LEU A 45 -9.04 0.42 5.04
CA LEU A 45 -9.45 0.42 6.44
C LEU A 45 -10.74 1.21 6.71
N TYR A 46 -11.62 1.35 5.72
CA TYR A 46 -12.89 2.06 5.89
C TYR A 46 -13.81 1.33 6.89
N PRO A 47 -14.28 2.02 7.95
CA PRO A 47 -14.92 1.35 9.09
C PRO A 47 -16.19 0.55 8.79
N SER A 48 -16.96 0.95 7.77
CA SER A 48 -18.26 0.32 7.48
C SER A 48 -18.13 -0.94 6.64
N TYR A 49 -16.97 -1.20 6.02
CA TYR A 49 -16.81 -2.35 5.13
C TYR A 49 -17.10 -3.71 5.79
N PRO A 50 -16.55 -4.04 6.98
CA PRO A 50 -16.81 -5.33 7.59
C PRO A 50 -18.29 -5.65 7.73
N GLY A 51 -19.08 -4.71 8.28
CA GLY A 51 -20.52 -4.91 8.47
C GLY A 51 -21.25 -5.12 7.15
N ILE A 52 -20.92 -4.34 6.11
CA ILE A 52 -21.54 -4.47 4.79
C ILE A 52 -21.19 -5.81 4.14
N PHE A 53 -19.93 -6.24 4.23
CA PHE A 53 -19.50 -7.50 3.63
C PHE A 53 -20.04 -8.70 4.39
N GLU A 54 -20.12 -8.62 5.73
CA GLU A 54 -20.72 -9.65 6.56
C GLU A 54 -22.22 -9.80 6.26
N GLU A 55 -22.95 -8.69 6.11
CA GLU A 55 -24.35 -8.69 5.68
C GLU A 55 -24.54 -9.30 4.28
N PHE A 56 -23.62 -9.02 3.35
CA PHE A 56 -23.73 -9.49 1.97
C PHE A 56 -23.29 -10.94 1.77
N PHE A 57 -22.12 -11.33 2.27
CA PHE A 57 -21.51 -12.64 2.02
C PHE A 57 -21.73 -13.65 3.16
N GLY A 58 -22.03 -13.19 4.38
CA GLY A 58 -22.10 -14.05 5.56
C GLY A 58 -20.83 -14.90 5.75
N GLU A 59 -21.02 -16.19 5.97
CA GLU A 59 -19.94 -17.17 6.19
C GLU A 59 -19.03 -17.39 4.96
N ASN A 60 -19.46 -16.95 3.77
CA ASN A 60 -18.66 -17.07 2.56
C ASN A 60 -17.54 -16.02 2.47
N LEU A 61 -17.51 -15.05 3.39
CA LEU A 61 -16.52 -13.98 3.41
C LEU A 61 -15.19 -14.42 4.03
N ILE A 62 -14.10 -14.15 3.31
CA ILE A 62 -12.77 -14.02 3.91
C ILE A 62 -12.30 -12.59 3.68
N HIS A 63 -12.36 -11.76 4.72
CA HIS A 63 -12.07 -10.34 4.62
C HIS A 63 -10.67 -9.99 5.13
N GLN A 64 -9.87 -9.41 4.24
CA GLN A 64 -8.53 -8.89 4.52
C GLN A 64 -8.51 -7.35 4.50
N TYR A 65 -7.92 -6.74 5.51
CA TYR A 65 -7.54 -5.33 5.46
C TYR A 65 -6.19 -5.14 4.78
N CYS A 66 -6.07 -4.08 3.98
CA CYS A 66 -4.84 -3.74 3.30
C CYS A 66 -3.72 -3.36 4.28
N LEU A 67 -2.65 -4.15 4.30
CA LEU A 67 -1.46 -3.88 5.12
C LEU A 67 -0.75 -2.58 4.73
N MET A 68 -0.85 -2.15 3.47
CA MET A 68 -0.23 -0.89 3.05
C MET A 68 -0.96 0.33 3.65
N HIS A 69 -2.29 0.29 3.78
CA HIS A 69 -3.04 1.32 4.49
C HIS A 69 -2.72 1.32 5.99
N LEU A 70 -2.52 0.13 6.59
CA LEU A 70 -2.04 0.03 7.96
C LEU A 70 -0.67 0.70 8.11
N ASN A 71 0.28 0.40 7.21
CA ASN A 71 1.62 1.01 7.24
C ASN A 71 1.57 2.54 7.07
N LYS A 72 0.71 3.06 6.19
CA LYS A 72 0.48 4.51 6.04
C LYS A 72 0.01 5.13 7.37
N LEU A 73 -0.92 4.46 8.06
CA LEU A 73 -1.42 4.93 9.35
C LEU A 73 -0.35 4.85 10.45
N ILE A 74 0.44 3.78 10.50
CA ILE A 74 1.59 3.67 11.43
C ILE A 74 2.54 4.83 11.22
N VAL A 75 2.96 5.10 9.97
CA VAL A 75 3.89 6.20 9.67
C VAL A 75 3.30 7.56 10.08
N ALA A 76 1.99 7.75 9.89
CA ALA A 76 1.29 8.99 10.26
C ALA A 76 1.14 9.19 11.78
N ASP A 77 1.31 8.15 12.60
CA ASP A 77 1.28 8.26 14.05
C ASP A 77 2.56 8.91 14.61
N PHE A 78 3.59 9.13 13.78
CA PHE A 78 4.89 9.73 14.18
C PHE A 78 5.11 11.11 13.51
N PRO A 79 5.90 12.00 14.15
CA PRO A 79 6.22 13.31 13.57
C PRO A 79 7.12 13.21 12.33
N ASN A 80 7.11 14.24 11.47
CA ASN A 80 7.98 14.29 10.29
C ASN A 80 9.49 14.31 10.62
N ASN A 81 9.85 14.86 11.79
CA ASN A 81 11.21 14.95 12.30
C ASN A 81 11.33 14.09 13.57
N THR A 82 11.49 12.79 13.38
CA THR A 82 11.61 11.79 14.45
C THR A 82 12.98 11.83 15.13
N THR A 83 13.02 11.45 16.41
CA THR A 83 14.24 10.98 17.09
C THR A 83 14.60 9.57 16.60
N VAL A 84 15.79 9.07 16.95
CA VAL A 84 16.17 7.67 16.64
C VAL A 84 15.21 6.71 17.33
N GLU A 85 14.89 6.94 18.60
CA GLU A 85 13.93 6.14 19.39
C GLU A 85 12.54 6.05 18.72
N GLN A 86 12.01 7.18 18.24
CA GLN A 86 10.73 7.21 17.53
C GLN A 86 10.80 6.49 16.18
N GLU A 87 11.90 6.65 15.45
CA GLU A 87 12.12 5.95 14.18
C GLU A 87 12.22 4.43 14.41
N LEU A 88 12.93 4.01 15.47
CA LEU A 88 13.04 2.62 15.89
C LEU A 88 11.67 2.03 16.22
N MET A 89 10.88 2.71 17.05
CA MET A 89 9.52 2.26 17.38
C MET A 89 8.63 2.13 16.14
N LYS A 90 8.67 3.12 15.24
CA LYS A 90 7.95 3.07 13.96
C LYS A 90 8.36 1.85 13.15
N TYR A 91 9.65 1.57 13.03
CA TYR A 91 10.13 0.41 12.30
C TYR A 91 9.79 -0.91 12.99
N ARG A 92 9.76 -0.98 14.33
CA ARG A 92 9.30 -2.17 15.08
C ARG A 92 7.84 -2.50 14.72
N MET A 93 6.97 -1.50 14.66
CA MET A 93 5.58 -1.69 14.25
C MET A 93 5.46 -2.10 12.77
N LEU A 94 6.24 -1.46 11.87
CA LEU A 94 6.27 -1.83 10.46
C LEU A 94 6.89 -3.22 10.23
N ASN A 95 7.61 -3.76 11.22
CA ASN A 95 8.25 -5.06 11.18
C ASN A 95 7.30 -6.22 11.47
N ILE A 96 6.07 -5.96 11.93
CA ILE A 96 5.10 -7.01 12.30
C ILE A 96 4.86 -7.93 11.09
N PHE A 97 4.49 -7.38 9.94
CA PHE A 97 4.09 -8.19 8.77
C PHE A 97 5.17 -8.31 7.70
N TYR A 98 6.14 -7.39 7.68
CA TYR A 98 7.21 -7.37 6.67
C TYR A 98 8.57 -7.37 7.34
N ASN A 99 9.53 -8.12 6.78
CA ASN A 99 10.87 -8.19 7.31
C ASN A 99 11.60 -6.86 7.11
N ARG A 100 11.93 -6.22 8.24
CA ARG A 100 12.69 -4.98 8.37
C ARG A 100 13.83 -5.11 9.38
N ASP A 101 14.32 -6.34 9.60
CA ASP A 101 15.32 -6.60 10.64
C ASP A 101 16.60 -5.80 10.40
N ALA A 102 17.07 -5.70 9.16
CA ALA A 102 18.27 -4.91 8.88
C ALA A 102 18.06 -3.39 9.06
N GLU A 103 16.84 -2.86 8.85
CA GLU A 103 16.52 -1.48 9.24
C GLU A 103 16.47 -1.31 10.76
N LEU A 104 15.98 -2.31 11.51
CA LEU A 104 15.99 -2.30 12.97
C LEU A 104 17.42 -2.36 13.52
N GLU A 105 18.28 -3.24 13.02
CA GLU A 105 19.67 -3.34 13.45
C GLU A 105 20.44 -2.03 13.22
N PHE A 106 20.22 -1.37 12.09
CA PHE A 106 20.79 -0.04 11.84
C PHE A 106 20.35 0.97 12.89
N LEU A 107 19.06 1.01 13.22
CA LEU A 107 18.50 1.97 14.18
C LEU A 107 18.92 1.68 15.62
N ARG A 108 19.02 0.41 16.02
CA ARG A 108 19.54 0.02 17.34
C ARG A 108 20.98 0.52 17.55
N GLY A 109 21.83 0.38 16.53
CA GLY A 109 23.20 0.91 16.59
C GLY A 109 23.26 2.43 16.79
N LEU A 110 22.25 3.17 16.31
CA LEU A 110 22.15 4.61 16.53
C LEU A 110 21.56 5.01 17.89
N GLU A 111 20.81 4.12 18.54
CA GLU A 111 20.13 4.41 19.82
C GLU A 111 21.15 4.65 20.93
N GLU A 112 22.20 3.84 20.98
CA GLU A 112 23.31 3.99 21.93
C GLU A 112 24.06 5.31 21.71
N GLU A 113 24.36 5.65 20.45
CA GLU A 113 24.98 6.94 20.09
C GLU A 113 24.08 8.13 20.45
N GLU A 114 22.75 7.98 20.30
CA GLU A 114 21.79 9.05 20.58
C GLU A 114 21.84 9.46 22.06
N GLN A 115 21.98 8.50 22.99
CA GLN A 115 22.05 8.79 24.42
C GLN A 115 23.27 9.66 24.77
N VAL A 116 24.45 9.31 24.23
CA VAL A 116 25.68 10.10 24.42
C VAL A 116 25.55 11.50 23.79
N MET A 117 24.89 11.59 22.63
CA MET A 117 24.73 12.86 21.94
C MET A 117 23.68 13.78 22.58
N LYS A 118 22.69 13.22 23.31
CA LYS A 118 21.70 13.98 24.09
C LYS A 118 22.34 14.76 25.25
N GLU A 119 23.48 14.31 25.78
CA GLU A 119 24.23 15.00 26.83
C GLU A 119 25.01 16.22 26.32
N ARG A 120 25.20 16.33 25.01
CA ARG A 120 25.88 17.47 24.38
C ARG A 120 24.95 18.67 24.20
N ASP A 121 25.48 19.77 23.67
CA ASP A 121 24.66 20.93 23.36
C ASP A 121 23.57 20.61 22.31
N LYS A 122 22.43 21.31 22.45
CA LYS A 122 21.23 21.10 21.64
C LYS A 122 21.46 21.29 20.14
N LYS A 123 22.41 22.14 19.74
CA LYS A 123 22.71 22.41 18.32
C LYS A 123 23.52 21.25 17.74
N ALA A 124 24.52 20.76 18.46
CA ALA A 124 25.27 19.57 18.06
C ALA A 124 24.36 18.33 17.95
N TYR A 125 23.48 18.10 18.93
CA TYR A 125 22.52 17.00 18.90
C TYR A 125 21.63 17.05 17.65
N ARG A 126 21.02 18.21 17.35
CA ARG A 126 20.16 18.37 16.16
C ARG A 126 20.92 18.17 14.84
N ALA A 127 22.16 18.64 14.76
CA ALA A 127 22.99 18.46 13.57
C ALA A 127 23.36 17.00 13.35
N TRP A 128 23.72 16.29 14.43
CA TRP A 128 24.00 14.86 14.40
C TRP A 128 22.75 14.05 14.01
N LEU A 129 21.60 14.31 14.64
CA LEU A 129 20.36 13.59 14.36
C LEU A 129 19.97 13.72 12.88
N ARG A 130 20.05 14.94 12.32
CA ARG A 130 19.78 15.17 10.89
C ARG A 130 20.72 14.36 10.00
N LYS A 131 22.01 14.30 10.35
CA LYS A 131 23.02 13.55 9.59
C LYS A 131 22.74 12.05 9.63
N GLN A 132 22.43 11.50 10.81
CA GLN A 132 22.17 10.06 10.94
C GLN A 132 20.84 9.65 10.31
N MET A 133 19.78 10.47 10.44
CA MET A 133 18.51 10.20 9.75
C MET A 133 18.65 10.30 8.23
N ALA A 134 19.50 11.18 7.71
CA ALA A 134 19.82 11.20 6.28
C ALA A 134 20.52 9.91 5.83
N ARG A 135 21.49 9.41 6.62
CA ARG A 135 22.17 8.13 6.36
C ARG A 135 21.21 6.95 6.41
N PHE A 136 20.32 6.91 7.40
CA PHE A 136 19.30 5.86 7.50
C PHE A 136 18.36 5.87 6.28
N ARG A 137 17.89 7.04 5.85
CA ARG A 137 17.06 7.17 4.63
C ARG A 137 17.80 6.69 3.37
N ALA A 138 19.09 7.00 3.24
CA ALA A 138 19.91 6.51 2.13
C ALA A 138 20.02 4.98 2.16
N PHE A 139 20.29 4.40 3.33
CA PHE A 139 20.33 2.94 3.53
C PHE A 139 19.01 2.26 3.12
N VAL A 140 17.87 2.78 3.58
CA VAL A 140 16.54 2.24 3.21
C VAL A 140 16.32 2.33 1.70
N HIS A 141 16.72 3.44 1.08
CA HIS A 141 16.57 3.66 -0.35
C HIS A 141 17.43 2.69 -1.19
N GLU A 142 18.68 2.46 -0.80
CA GLU A 142 19.56 1.51 -1.49
C GLU A 142 18.99 0.10 -1.49
N ARG A 143 18.46 -0.36 -0.35
CA ARG A 143 17.80 -1.66 -0.25
C ARG A 143 16.53 -1.73 -1.09
N GLU A 144 15.77 -0.64 -1.17
CA GLU A 144 14.63 -0.55 -2.09
C GLU A 144 15.06 -0.71 -3.55
N LEU A 145 16.11 -0.01 -3.97
CA LEU A 145 16.66 -0.10 -5.32
C LEU A 145 17.15 -1.53 -5.63
N GLU A 146 17.84 -2.16 -4.68
CA GLU A 146 18.30 -3.54 -4.81
C GLU A 146 17.12 -4.50 -5.05
N ARG A 147 16.06 -4.40 -4.24
CA ARG A 147 14.83 -5.20 -4.41
C ARG A 147 14.20 -4.96 -5.78
N ARG A 148 14.08 -3.69 -6.21
CA ARG A 148 13.52 -3.32 -7.51
C ARG A 148 14.32 -3.88 -8.69
N ARG A 149 15.66 -3.80 -8.65
CA ARG A 149 16.55 -4.39 -9.66
C ARG A 149 16.35 -5.91 -9.75
N LYS A 150 16.13 -6.56 -8.62
CA LYS A 150 15.82 -8.00 -8.53
C LYS A 150 14.35 -8.35 -8.80
N LYS A 151 13.49 -7.36 -9.08
CA LYS A 151 12.02 -7.50 -9.22
C LYS A 151 11.36 -8.23 -8.03
N ARG A 152 11.86 -7.97 -6.83
CA ARG A 152 11.33 -8.55 -5.58
C ARG A 152 10.56 -7.51 -4.78
N ASN A 153 9.52 -7.97 -4.10
CA ASN A 153 8.84 -7.19 -3.08
C ASN A 153 9.63 -7.21 -1.76
N LEU A 154 9.23 -6.36 -0.82
CA LEU A 154 9.68 -6.50 0.57
C LEU A 154 9.23 -7.86 1.09
N GLU A 155 10.14 -8.59 1.74
CA GLU A 155 9.85 -9.91 2.26
C GLU A 155 8.74 -9.84 3.29
N GLN A 156 7.72 -10.67 3.11
CA GLN A 156 6.63 -10.82 4.05
C GLN A 156 7.02 -11.87 5.09
N ARG A 157 6.78 -11.56 6.38
CA ARG A 157 7.10 -12.52 7.44
C ARG A 157 6.19 -13.73 7.36
N PRO A 158 6.62 -14.92 7.79
CA PRO A 158 5.72 -16.02 8.07
C PRO A 158 4.74 -15.66 9.19
N TYR A 159 3.55 -16.28 9.22
CA TYR A 159 2.52 -16.00 10.22
C TYR A 159 3.04 -16.08 11.66
N ILE A 160 3.76 -17.15 12.01
CA ILE A 160 4.36 -17.33 13.35
C ILE A 160 5.38 -16.23 13.67
N GLY A 161 6.15 -15.79 12.66
CA GLY A 161 7.08 -14.68 12.82
C GLY A 161 6.36 -13.35 13.09
N ALA A 162 5.26 -13.09 12.38
CA ALA A 162 4.44 -11.90 12.59
C ALA A 162 3.76 -11.90 13.96
N LEU A 163 3.22 -13.05 14.39
CA LEU A 163 2.62 -13.22 15.71
C LEU A 163 3.65 -12.97 16.81
N ARG A 164 4.84 -13.57 16.73
CA ARG A 164 5.90 -13.38 17.72
C ARG A 164 6.30 -11.90 17.86
N VAL A 165 6.53 -11.21 16.75
CA VAL A 165 6.87 -9.77 16.77
C VAL A 165 5.73 -8.94 17.36
N PHE A 166 4.48 -9.31 17.08
CA PHE A 166 3.32 -8.63 17.63
C PHE A 166 3.16 -8.86 19.12
N ASP A 167 3.28 -10.10 19.60
CA ASP A 167 3.19 -10.45 21.02
C ASP A 167 4.30 -9.79 21.84
N GLU A 168 5.52 -9.72 21.29
CA GLU A 168 6.64 -8.97 21.90
C GLU A 168 6.30 -7.48 22.09
N LEU A 169 5.63 -6.86 21.11
CA LEU A 169 5.18 -5.47 21.23
C LEU A 169 4.02 -5.33 22.22
N MET A 170 3.06 -6.26 22.20
CA MET A 170 1.92 -6.24 23.11
C MET A 170 2.34 -6.46 24.57
N GLY A 171 3.34 -7.31 24.84
CA GLY A 171 3.89 -7.50 26.17
C GLY A 171 4.57 -6.26 26.76
N GLN A 172 4.92 -5.29 25.92
CA GLN A 172 5.53 -4.01 26.31
C GLN A 172 4.57 -2.83 26.14
N ILE A 173 3.29 -3.07 25.83
CA ILE A 173 2.38 -2.01 25.36
C ILE A 173 2.28 -0.83 26.33
N ASP A 174 2.30 -1.07 27.64
CA ASP A 174 2.14 -0.03 28.65
C ASP A 174 3.34 0.92 28.76
N SER A 175 4.51 0.52 28.25
CA SER A 175 5.70 1.39 28.19
C SER A 175 5.71 2.36 27.01
N PHE A 176 4.82 2.16 26.02
CA PHE A 176 4.81 2.95 24.79
C PHE A 176 3.95 4.20 24.89
N GLU A 177 4.21 5.17 24.00
CA GLU A 177 3.36 6.36 23.87
C GLU A 177 1.92 6.00 23.43
N LYS A 178 0.94 6.82 23.84
CA LYS A 178 -0.49 6.59 23.56
C LYS A 178 -0.84 6.35 22.08
N PRO A 179 -0.24 7.04 21.08
CA PRO A 179 -0.51 6.75 19.68
C PRO A 179 -0.14 5.32 19.30
N VAL A 180 1.02 4.83 19.77
CA VAL A 180 1.49 3.46 19.54
C VAL A 180 0.56 2.45 20.22
N GLN A 181 0.20 2.66 21.48
CA GLN A 181 -0.76 1.81 22.20
C GLN A 181 -2.09 1.69 21.44
N LYS A 182 -2.65 2.82 21.00
CA LYS A 182 -3.90 2.87 20.24
C LYS A 182 -3.81 2.08 18.94
N ARG A 183 -2.69 2.19 18.22
CA ARG A 183 -2.47 1.47 16.97
C ARG A 183 -2.34 -0.03 17.18
N LEU A 184 -1.56 -0.46 18.18
CA LEU A 184 -1.38 -1.87 18.50
C LEU A 184 -2.69 -2.53 18.92
N ARG A 185 -3.49 -1.88 19.79
CA ARG A 185 -4.84 -2.36 20.14
C ARG A 185 -5.79 -2.44 18.95
N LYS A 186 -5.67 -1.51 17.98
CA LYS A 186 -6.43 -1.60 16.74
C LYS A 186 -6.01 -2.81 15.90
N ILE A 187 -4.71 -3.10 15.85
CA ILE A 187 -4.18 -4.29 15.16
C ILE A 187 -4.68 -5.55 15.85
N GLU A 188 -4.59 -5.63 17.18
CA GLU A 188 -5.09 -6.75 18.00
C GLU A 188 -6.57 -7.03 17.72
N LYS A 189 -7.43 -6.00 17.87
CA LYS A 189 -8.88 -6.12 17.63
C LYS A 189 -9.21 -6.64 16.23
N ASN A 190 -8.37 -6.34 15.25
CA ASN A 190 -8.61 -6.68 13.85
C ASN A 190 -7.59 -7.70 13.32
N TRP A 191 -6.95 -8.49 14.20
CA TRP A 191 -5.84 -9.35 13.83
C TRP A 191 -6.21 -10.35 12.73
N ALA A 192 -7.40 -10.96 12.85
CA ALA A 192 -7.94 -11.87 11.83
C ALA A 192 -8.02 -11.20 10.45
N HIS A 193 -8.51 -9.97 10.37
CA HIS A 193 -8.57 -9.22 9.12
C HIS A 193 -7.19 -8.80 8.59
N PHE A 194 -6.19 -8.64 9.44
CA PHE A 194 -4.83 -8.32 8.97
C PHE A 194 -4.03 -9.57 8.56
N THR A 195 -4.47 -10.77 8.96
CA THR A 195 -3.74 -12.03 8.75
C THR A 195 -4.46 -13.03 7.87
N ALA A 196 -5.69 -12.75 7.43
CA ALA A 196 -6.48 -13.65 6.59
C ALA A 196 -5.74 -14.15 5.33
N PHE A 197 -4.90 -13.29 4.72
CA PHE A 197 -4.11 -13.64 3.55
C PHE A 197 -3.12 -14.81 3.79
N TYR A 198 -2.68 -15.08 5.04
CA TYR A 198 -1.79 -16.21 5.33
C TYR A 198 -2.47 -17.56 5.13
N PHE A 199 -3.80 -17.59 5.22
CA PHE A 199 -4.60 -18.82 5.21
C PHE A 199 -5.28 -19.08 3.86
N VAL A 200 -5.05 -18.21 2.88
CA VAL A 200 -5.60 -18.34 1.54
C VAL A 200 -4.45 -18.32 0.55
N LYS A 201 -4.34 -19.39 -0.24
CA LYS A 201 -3.27 -19.54 -1.23
C LYS A 201 -3.32 -18.40 -2.25
N ASP A 202 -2.16 -17.82 -2.55
CA ASP A 202 -1.98 -16.73 -3.52
C ASP A 202 -2.77 -15.44 -3.18
N ALA A 203 -3.27 -15.32 -1.95
CA ALA A 203 -4.06 -14.17 -1.54
C ALA A 203 -3.19 -12.92 -1.34
N PRO A 204 -3.58 -11.77 -1.91
CA PRO A 204 -2.83 -10.53 -1.71
C PRO A 204 -3.06 -9.95 -0.31
N ALA A 205 -1.99 -9.49 0.33
CA ALA A 205 -2.07 -8.78 1.62
C ALA A 205 -2.41 -7.28 1.48
N THR A 206 -2.49 -6.76 0.25
CA THR A 206 -2.69 -5.34 -0.04
C THR A 206 -3.64 -5.14 -1.21
N ASN A 207 -4.35 -4.01 -1.21
CA ASN A 207 -5.15 -3.57 -2.35
C ASN A 207 -4.33 -2.75 -3.37
N ASN A 208 -3.00 -2.91 -3.40
CA ASN A 208 -2.10 -2.13 -4.27
C ASN A 208 -2.47 -2.23 -5.75
N GLY A 209 -3.11 -3.32 -6.18
CA GLY A 209 -3.65 -3.44 -7.54
C GLY A 209 -4.62 -2.30 -7.89
N VAL A 210 -5.49 -1.91 -6.95
CA VAL A 210 -6.45 -0.81 -7.12
C VAL A 210 -5.74 0.54 -7.15
N GLU A 211 -4.81 0.78 -6.23
CA GLU A 211 -4.02 2.03 -6.24
C GLU A 211 -3.19 2.16 -7.51
N ASN A 212 -2.58 1.07 -7.96
CA ASN A 212 -1.82 1.03 -9.21
C ASN A 212 -2.73 1.19 -10.43
N TYR A 213 -3.92 0.61 -10.43
CA TYR A 213 -4.87 0.79 -11.53
C TYR A 213 -5.12 2.28 -11.83
N TYR A 214 -5.29 3.10 -10.79
CA TYR A 214 -5.40 4.55 -10.94
C TYR A 214 -4.05 5.27 -11.12
N SER A 215 -2.96 4.79 -10.50
CA SER A 215 -1.66 5.47 -10.58
C SER A 215 -0.93 5.25 -11.90
N THR A 216 -0.88 4.00 -12.41
CA THR A 216 -0.21 3.58 -13.65
C THR A 216 -0.97 4.03 -14.90
N SER A 217 -2.30 4.13 -14.81
CA SER A 217 -3.13 4.59 -15.92
C SER A 217 -3.01 6.10 -16.20
N LEU A 218 -2.42 6.89 -15.28
CA LEU A 218 -2.51 8.35 -15.31
C LEU A 218 -1.16 9.04 -15.09
N LYS A 219 -0.61 9.63 -16.17
CA LYS A 219 0.41 10.69 -16.05
C LYS A 219 -0.18 11.90 -15.29
N THR A 220 0.65 12.74 -14.66
CA THR A 220 0.22 13.88 -13.81
C THR A 220 -0.82 14.80 -14.46
N HIS A 221 -0.75 15.02 -15.79
CA HIS A 221 -1.77 15.78 -16.52
C HIS A 221 -3.12 15.04 -16.63
N ARG A 222 -3.11 13.71 -16.80
CA ARG A 222 -4.33 12.88 -16.82
C ARG A 222 -4.98 12.77 -15.43
N LYS A 223 -4.18 12.79 -14.36
CA LYS A 223 -4.70 12.89 -12.98
C LYS A 223 -5.48 14.18 -12.74
N LYS A 224 -5.11 15.29 -13.40
CA LYS A 224 -5.89 16.54 -13.36
C LYS A 224 -7.23 16.43 -14.11
N GLN A 225 -7.28 15.62 -15.17
CA GLN A 225 -8.53 15.37 -15.92
C GLN A 225 -9.53 14.54 -15.11
N LEU A 226 -9.08 13.67 -14.21
CA LEU A 226 -9.95 12.91 -13.29
C LEU A 226 -10.55 13.73 -12.13
N ARG A 227 -10.35 15.06 -12.10
CA ARG A 227 -10.97 15.93 -11.09
C ARG A 227 -12.44 16.25 -11.38
N THR A 228 -12.95 15.80 -12.52
CA THR A 228 -14.34 15.96 -12.93
C THR A 228 -14.95 14.61 -13.25
N ASP A 229 -16.25 14.46 -13.01
CA ASP A 229 -16.98 13.21 -13.28
C ASP A 229 -16.84 12.78 -14.73
N LYS A 230 -16.93 13.75 -15.66
CA LYS A 230 -16.68 13.53 -17.10
C LYS A 230 -15.30 12.95 -17.39
N GLY A 231 -14.27 13.38 -16.65
CA GLY A 231 -12.93 12.84 -16.79
C GLY A 231 -12.82 11.39 -16.32
N ILE A 232 -13.51 11.04 -15.23
CA ILE A 232 -13.55 9.67 -14.71
C ILE A 232 -14.33 8.77 -15.66
N GLU A 233 -15.50 9.20 -16.15
CA GLU A 233 -16.26 8.46 -17.15
C GLU A 233 -15.46 8.20 -18.44
N ASN A 234 -14.75 9.21 -18.95
CA ASN A 234 -13.93 9.06 -20.14
C ASN A 234 -12.80 8.05 -19.93
N GLN A 235 -12.20 8.03 -18.74
CA GLN A 235 -11.18 7.04 -18.40
C GLN A 235 -11.78 5.63 -18.31
N MET A 236 -12.95 5.46 -17.70
CA MET A 236 -13.66 4.18 -17.64
C MET A 236 -14.01 3.68 -19.05
N LYS A 237 -14.52 4.56 -19.93
CA LYS A 237 -14.80 4.25 -21.34
C LYS A 237 -13.54 3.84 -22.08
N LEU A 238 -12.45 4.59 -21.95
CA LEU A 238 -11.16 4.28 -22.58
C LEU A 238 -10.58 2.94 -22.09
N SER A 239 -10.63 2.67 -20.78
CA SER A 239 -10.23 1.38 -20.21
C SER A 239 -11.08 0.24 -20.76
N SER A 240 -12.40 0.42 -20.84
CA SER A 240 -13.33 -0.54 -21.43
C SER A 240 -13.03 -0.82 -22.90
N MET A 241 -12.82 0.22 -23.70
CA MET A 241 -12.49 0.10 -25.13
C MET A 241 -11.15 -0.61 -25.36
N LYS A 242 -10.14 -0.37 -24.51
CA LYS A 242 -8.87 -1.12 -24.57
C LYS A 242 -9.06 -2.60 -24.29
N ARG A 243 -9.89 -2.96 -23.30
CA ARG A 243 -10.18 -4.36 -22.95
C ARG A 243 -10.94 -5.08 -24.06
N ALA A 244 -11.90 -4.41 -24.68
CA ALA A 244 -12.65 -4.94 -25.81
C ALA A 244 -11.81 -5.04 -27.11
N GLY A 245 -10.51 -4.70 -27.07
CA GLY A 245 -9.64 -4.71 -28.24
C GLY A 245 -9.98 -3.64 -29.29
N LEU A 246 -10.91 -2.73 -29.00
CA LEU A 246 -11.36 -1.66 -29.91
C LEU A 246 -10.26 -0.62 -30.15
N LEU A 247 -9.37 -0.45 -29.18
CA LEU A 247 -8.16 0.34 -29.32
C LEU A 247 -7.00 -0.63 -29.59
N GLY A 248 -6.76 -0.91 -30.86
CA GLY A 248 -5.66 -1.78 -31.30
C GLY A 248 -4.30 -1.33 -30.74
N ARG A 249 -3.35 -2.26 -30.62
CA ARG A 249 -1.96 -1.88 -30.35
C ARG A 249 -1.47 -1.01 -31.50
N CYS A 250 -0.78 0.09 -31.20
CA CYS A 250 -0.11 0.90 -32.20
C CYS A 250 0.87 -0.01 -32.96
N LYS A 251 0.50 -0.45 -34.16
CA LYS A 251 1.30 -1.40 -34.97
C LYS A 251 2.57 -0.75 -35.52
N LYS A 252 2.63 0.58 -35.49
CA LYS A 252 3.77 1.38 -35.90
C LYS A 252 4.28 2.18 -34.72
N THR A 253 5.56 2.07 -34.43
CA THR A 253 6.27 2.94 -33.49
C THR A 253 6.30 4.37 -34.04
N LEU A 254 6.50 5.34 -33.15
CA LEU A 254 6.66 6.75 -33.54
C LEU A 254 7.87 6.93 -34.48
N LEU A 255 8.90 6.09 -34.32
CA LEU A 255 10.06 6.02 -35.20
C LEU A 255 9.69 5.53 -36.60
N GLU A 256 8.91 4.45 -36.71
CA GLU A 256 8.40 3.95 -38.00
C GLU A 256 7.45 4.96 -38.66
N ALA A 257 6.68 5.71 -37.87
CA ALA A 257 5.89 6.83 -38.38
C ALA A 257 6.77 7.97 -38.91
N PHE A 258 7.85 8.31 -38.19
CA PHE A 258 8.82 9.32 -38.61
C PHE A 258 9.58 8.90 -39.87
N LEU A 259 10.00 7.63 -39.99
CA LEU A 259 10.70 7.10 -41.15
C LEU A 259 9.85 7.16 -42.43
N MET A 260 8.51 7.11 -42.32
CA MET A 260 7.62 7.36 -43.46
C MET A 260 7.65 8.83 -43.95
N PHE A 261 8.15 9.76 -43.14
CA PHE A 261 8.34 11.18 -43.47
C PHE A 261 9.80 11.54 -43.74
N VAL A 262 10.72 10.56 -43.83
CA VAL A 262 12.10 10.75 -44.31
C VAL A 262 12.26 10.26 -45.77
N PRO A 263 11.49 10.72 -46.78
CA PRO A 263 11.79 10.36 -48.16
C PRO A 263 12.87 11.22 -48.83
N PHE A 264 13.65 12.06 -48.12
CA PHE A 264 14.64 12.94 -48.78
C PHE A 264 15.90 13.26 -47.95
N LEU A 265 16.57 12.25 -47.39
CA LEU A 265 17.99 12.37 -47.04
C LEU A 265 18.76 11.26 -47.75
N ASP A 266 18.80 11.37 -49.08
CA ASP A 266 19.76 10.66 -49.90
C ASP A 266 21.12 11.36 -49.71
N HIS A 267 22.10 10.64 -49.16
CA HIS A 267 23.50 11.02 -49.23
C HIS A 267 24.08 10.39 -50.50
N GLY A 268 23.90 11.10 -51.62
CA GLY A 268 24.64 10.94 -52.86
C GLY A 268 25.27 12.27 -53.25
#